data_AF-A0A9D9EYW6-F1
#
_entry.id   AF-A0A9D9EYW6-F1
#
_cell.length_a   1.000
_cell.length_b   1.000
_cell.length_c   1.000
_cell.angle_alpha   90.00
_cell.angle_beta   90.00
_cell.angle_gamma   90.00
#
_symmetry.space_group_name_H-M   'P 1'
#
loop_
_entity.id
_entity.type
_entity.pdbx_description
1 polymer ?
#
loop_
_entity_poly.entity_id
_entity_poly.type
_entity_poly.pdbx_seq_one_letter_code
_entity_poly.pdbx_strand_id
1 'polypeptide(L)'
;MRKVYNCFAVLFLFTISVSAQYRNFVELKDSTIIRGKVELSTKLFRSSKIIVNDTTEIPLSKVHAYQTTDGYFRRMYSGYGDSFAKRLEKGNIDLFTRTQSYGGGGSFVPGPHGTSTFVGGGMQSSQVEYFSKDGGELQKANARNLKRALFDNPESMEYLKKRDGMTVVQVLGVIAGVAIAATSLASQSDSEEVSMPAGAFVGVMVVSGSTWIPYFQKRELTRKAIKAYNR
;
A
#
# COMPACT_ATOMS: atom_id res chain seq x y z
N MET A 1 -12.04 7.17 -73.88
CA MET A 1 -11.55 7.80 -72.63
C MET A 1 -12.19 7.09 -71.43
N ARG A 2 -11.40 6.87 -70.38
CA ARG A 2 -11.53 5.83 -69.35
C ARG A 2 -12.68 6.07 -68.36
N LYS A 3 -13.44 5.00 -68.06
CA LYS A 3 -14.28 4.85 -66.86
C LYS A 3 -13.36 4.67 -65.65
N VAL A 4 -13.59 5.42 -64.57
CA VAL A 4 -12.96 5.18 -63.27
C VAL A 4 -14.05 4.81 -62.29
N TYR A 5 -14.00 3.55 -61.84
CA TYR A 5 -14.84 3.00 -60.78
C TYR A 5 -14.21 3.40 -59.44
N ASN A 6 -14.91 4.15 -58.60
CA ASN A 6 -14.50 4.38 -57.22
C ASN A 6 -14.86 3.16 -56.38
N CYS A 7 -13.86 2.36 -56.04
CA CYS A 7 -13.99 1.19 -55.18
C CYS A 7 -13.83 1.59 -53.71
N PHE A 8 -14.79 1.12 -52.91
CA PHE A 8 -14.89 1.20 -51.46
C PHE A 8 -13.62 0.75 -50.71
N ALA A 9 -13.30 1.45 -49.62
CA ALA A 9 -12.59 0.87 -48.48
C ALA A 9 -13.08 1.54 -47.19
N VAL A 10 -14.16 1.01 -46.61
CA VAL A 10 -14.58 1.35 -45.24
C VAL A 10 -13.79 0.44 -44.30
N LEU A 11 -12.79 1.02 -43.65
CA LEU A 11 -11.95 0.34 -42.67
C LEU A 11 -12.71 0.23 -41.34
N PHE A 12 -13.42 -0.88 -41.13
CA PHE A 12 -14.04 -1.19 -39.83
C PHE A 12 -12.94 -1.55 -38.82
N LEU A 13 -12.54 -0.59 -38.00
CA LEU A 13 -11.73 -0.86 -36.80
C LEU A 13 -12.62 -1.56 -35.78
N PHE A 14 -12.62 -2.90 -35.82
CA PHE A 14 -13.10 -3.72 -34.71
C PHE A 14 -12.14 -3.50 -33.52
N THR A 15 -12.50 -2.58 -32.63
CA THR A 15 -11.97 -2.59 -31.27
C THR A 15 -12.47 -3.85 -30.59
N ILE A 16 -11.66 -4.90 -30.61
CA ILE A 16 -11.85 -6.04 -29.73
C ILE A 16 -11.58 -5.50 -28.32
N SER A 17 -12.63 -5.00 -27.67
CA SER A 17 -12.66 -4.92 -26.22
C SER A 17 -12.55 -6.35 -25.72
N VAL A 18 -11.33 -6.79 -25.45
CA VAL A 18 -11.07 -7.97 -24.63
C VAL A 18 -11.72 -7.65 -23.29
N SER A 19 -12.96 -8.08 -23.12
CA SER A 19 -13.55 -8.22 -21.80
C SER A 19 -12.67 -9.28 -21.15
N ALA A 20 -11.71 -8.83 -20.34
CA ALA A 20 -11.10 -9.68 -19.36
C ALA A 20 -12.27 -10.18 -18.53
N GLN A 21 -12.66 -11.42 -18.78
CA GLN A 21 -13.81 -12.07 -18.18
C GLN A 21 -13.48 -12.24 -16.69
N TYR A 22 -13.64 -11.17 -15.91
CA TYR A 22 -13.61 -11.22 -14.45
C TYR A 22 -14.83 -12.06 -14.06
N ARG A 23 -14.63 -13.38 -14.04
CA ARG A 23 -15.60 -14.32 -13.51
C ARG A 23 -15.64 -14.04 -12.01
N ASN A 24 -16.59 -13.21 -11.60
CA ASN A 24 -16.82 -12.95 -10.19
C ASN A 24 -17.17 -14.27 -9.48
N PHE A 25 -16.57 -14.48 -8.32
CA PHE A 25 -16.74 -15.71 -7.56
C PHE A 25 -16.54 -15.49 -6.06
N VAL A 26 -17.05 -16.41 -5.28
CA VAL A 26 -16.78 -16.55 -3.85
C VAL A 26 -16.22 -17.93 -3.62
N GLU A 27 -15.06 -18.01 -3.00
CA GLU A 27 -14.43 -19.24 -2.53
C GLU A 27 -14.70 -19.36 -1.03
N LEU A 28 -15.31 -20.46 -0.62
CA LEU A 28 -15.57 -20.79 0.77
C LEU A 28 -14.37 -21.48 1.41
N LYS A 29 -14.36 -21.56 2.75
CA LYS A 29 -13.30 -22.24 3.51
C LYS A 29 -13.19 -23.74 3.24
N ASP A 30 -14.25 -24.36 2.74
CA ASP A 30 -14.29 -25.76 2.30
C ASP A 30 -13.87 -25.93 0.82
N SER A 31 -13.29 -24.88 0.22
CA SER A 31 -12.88 -24.81 -1.18
C SER A 31 -14.03 -24.86 -2.20
N THR A 32 -15.28 -24.72 -1.77
CA THR A 32 -16.41 -24.57 -2.69
C THR A 32 -16.35 -23.21 -3.38
N ILE A 33 -16.48 -23.20 -4.71
CA ILE A 33 -16.49 -21.97 -5.52
C ILE A 33 -17.91 -21.71 -6.03
N ILE A 34 -18.49 -20.60 -5.58
CA ILE A 34 -19.79 -20.10 -6.04
C ILE A 34 -19.53 -18.97 -7.04
N ARG A 35 -19.98 -19.14 -8.28
CA ARG A 35 -19.80 -18.14 -9.35
C ARG A 35 -21.05 -17.29 -9.51
N GLY A 36 -20.87 -16.00 -9.77
CA GLY A 36 -21.98 -15.08 -9.92
C GLY A 36 -21.57 -13.63 -9.67
N LYS A 37 -22.52 -12.71 -9.81
CA LYS A 37 -22.34 -11.32 -9.38
C LYS A 37 -22.10 -11.29 -7.88
N VAL A 38 -20.99 -10.70 -7.44
CA VAL A 38 -20.58 -10.67 -6.02
C VAL A 38 -20.67 -9.24 -5.50
N GLU A 39 -21.46 -9.03 -4.46
CA GLU A 39 -21.60 -7.73 -3.79
C GLU A 39 -21.30 -7.85 -2.29
N LEU A 40 -20.57 -6.87 -1.76
CA LEU A 40 -20.27 -6.79 -0.33
C LEU A 40 -21.33 -5.92 0.36
N SER A 41 -22.05 -6.50 1.31
CA SER A 41 -23.02 -5.77 2.13
C SER A 41 -22.43 -5.50 3.52
N THR A 42 -21.92 -4.27 3.73
CA THR A 42 -21.51 -3.76 5.04
C THR A 42 -22.66 -2.95 5.64
N LYS A 43 -23.46 -3.56 6.51
CA LYS A 43 -24.47 -2.82 7.30
C LYS A 43 -23.81 -2.31 8.57
N LEU A 44 -23.95 -1.01 8.88
CA LEU A 44 -23.28 -0.35 10.01
C LEU A 44 -23.39 -1.06 11.37
N PHE A 45 -24.43 -1.88 11.58
CA PHE A 45 -24.70 -2.58 12.84
C PHE A 45 -24.89 -4.10 12.70
N ARG A 46 -24.66 -4.70 11.51
CA ARG A 46 -24.79 -6.16 11.31
C ARG A 46 -23.49 -6.74 10.78
N SER A 47 -23.28 -8.04 11.05
CA SER A 47 -22.17 -8.79 10.46
C SER A 47 -22.17 -8.60 8.95
N SER A 48 -21.00 -8.23 8.41
CA SER A 48 -20.86 -8.02 6.98
C SER A 48 -21.00 -9.36 6.25
N LYS A 49 -21.61 -9.34 5.06
CA LYS A 49 -21.94 -10.53 4.28
C LYS A 49 -21.68 -10.29 2.80
N ILE A 50 -21.44 -11.37 2.07
CA ILE A 50 -21.38 -11.37 0.61
C ILE A 50 -22.72 -11.82 0.06
N ILE A 51 -23.24 -11.10 -0.92
CA ILE A 51 -24.43 -11.46 -1.68
C ILE A 51 -23.98 -11.94 -3.05
N VAL A 52 -24.41 -13.13 -3.46
CA VAL A 52 -24.15 -13.70 -4.78
C VAL A 52 -25.44 -13.76 -5.58
N ASN A 53 -25.42 -13.23 -6.80
CA ASN A 53 -26.57 -13.16 -7.71
C ASN A 53 -27.85 -12.62 -7.03
N ASP A 54 -27.70 -11.60 -6.20
CA ASP A 54 -28.78 -10.88 -5.50
C ASP A 54 -29.67 -11.77 -4.58
N THR A 55 -29.30 -13.03 -4.34
CA THR A 55 -30.14 -14.03 -3.68
C THR A 55 -29.42 -14.81 -2.60
N THR A 56 -28.17 -15.23 -2.86
CA THR A 56 -27.43 -16.10 -1.95
C THR A 56 -26.61 -15.26 -0.98
N GLU A 57 -26.98 -15.27 0.29
CA GLU A 57 -26.24 -14.56 1.34
C GLU A 57 -25.22 -15.47 2.03
N ILE A 58 -23.96 -15.06 2.03
CA ILE A 58 -22.85 -15.80 2.60
C ILE A 58 -22.20 -14.95 3.70
N PRO A 59 -22.13 -15.43 4.95
CA PRO A 59 -21.43 -14.71 6.01
C PRO A 59 -19.92 -14.67 5.71
N LEU A 60 -19.27 -13.52 5.94
CA LEU A 60 -17.82 -13.36 5.67
C LEU A 60 -16.96 -14.38 6.43
N SER A 61 -17.42 -14.87 7.57
CA SER A 61 -16.74 -15.89 8.36
C SER A 61 -16.58 -17.24 7.63
N LYS A 62 -17.38 -17.51 6.59
CA LYS A 62 -17.28 -18.72 5.75
C LYS A 62 -16.46 -18.52 4.49
N VAL A 63 -16.14 -17.28 4.14
CA VAL A 63 -15.45 -16.93 2.89
C VAL A 63 -13.94 -17.07 3.08
N HIS A 64 -13.26 -17.77 2.17
CA HIS A 64 -11.80 -17.82 2.09
C HIS A 64 -11.25 -16.71 1.19
N ALA A 65 -11.85 -16.54 0.02
CA ALA A 65 -11.50 -15.50 -0.95
C ALA A 65 -12.73 -15.13 -1.79
N TYR A 66 -12.69 -13.98 -2.44
CA TYR A 66 -13.72 -13.58 -3.40
C TYR A 66 -13.15 -12.67 -4.48
N GLN A 67 -13.77 -12.70 -5.66
CA GLN A 67 -13.45 -11.86 -6.80
C GLN A 67 -14.67 -11.01 -7.13
N THR A 68 -14.48 -9.69 -7.12
CA THR A 68 -15.45 -8.71 -7.65
C THR A 68 -14.87 -8.01 -8.88
N THR A 69 -15.64 -7.08 -9.44
CA THR A 69 -15.17 -6.13 -10.45
C THR A 69 -14.00 -5.28 -9.96
N ASP A 70 -13.91 -5.02 -8.66
CA ASP A 70 -12.87 -4.17 -8.09
C ASP A 70 -11.54 -4.91 -7.89
N GLY A 71 -11.57 -6.24 -7.83
CA GLY A 71 -10.38 -7.08 -7.69
C GLY A 71 -10.61 -8.38 -6.94
N TYR A 72 -9.49 -9.09 -6.71
CA TYR A 72 -9.43 -10.30 -5.91
C TYR A 72 -9.15 -9.95 -4.45
N PHE A 73 -9.87 -10.58 -3.53
CA PHE A 73 -9.74 -10.36 -2.09
C PHE A 73 -9.53 -11.68 -1.39
N ARG A 74 -8.56 -11.74 -0.48
CA ARG A 74 -8.24 -12.94 0.30
C ARG A 74 -8.40 -12.69 1.79
N ARG A 75 -8.99 -13.64 2.50
CA ARG A 75 -9.19 -13.55 3.96
C ARG A 75 -7.86 -13.56 4.68
N MET A 76 -7.77 -12.70 5.68
CA MET A 76 -6.65 -12.63 6.61
C MET A 76 -6.97 -13.38 7.89
N TYR A 77 -6.04 -14.18 8.38
CA TYR A 77 -6.16 -14.91 9.65
C TYR A 77 -5.56 -14.14 10.83
N SER A 78 -5.60 -12.80 10.82
CA SER A 78 -5.17 -12.01 11.98
C SER A 78 -6.35 -11.83 12.94
N GLY A 79 -6.20 -12.22 14.20
CA GLY A 79 -7.24 -12.40 15.24
C GLY A 79 -8.20 -11.25 15.59
N TYR A 80 -8.35 -10.22 14.75
CA TYR A 80 -9.34 -9.15 14.90
C TYR A 80 -10.26 -9.10 13.67
N GLY A 81 -11.40 -9.80 13.77
CA GLY A 81 -12.53 -9.71 12.82
C GLY A 81 -12.32 -10.36 11.44
N ASP A 82 -13.42 -10.49 10.69
CA ASP A 82 -13.39 -10.93 9.29
C ASP A 82 -12.77 -9.84 8.42
N SER A 83 -11.46 -9.98 8.14
CA SER A 83 -10.69 -9.01 7.38
C SER A 83 -10.21 -9.59 6.05
N PHE A 84 -10.25 -8.79 4.98
CA PHE A 84 -9.79 -9.17 3.66
C PHE A 84 -8.71 -8.20 3.16
N ALA A 85 -7.77 -8.72 2.39
CA ALA A 85 -6.75 -7.94 1.69
C ALA A 85 -6.98 -8.03 0.17
N LYS A 86 -6.89 -6.89 -0.53
CA LYS A 86 -7.04 -6.81 -1.98
C LYS A 86 -5.72 -7.18 -2.66
N ARG A 87 -5.74 -8.06 -3.66
CA ARG A 87 -4.55 -8.41 -4.45
C ARG A 87 -4.16 -7.26 -5.36
N LEU A 88 -2.88 -6.91 -5.31
CA LEU A 88 -2.22 -5.95 -6.18
C LEU A 88 -1.52 -6.64 -7.35
N GLU A 89 -0.83 -7.76 -7.07
CA GLU A 89 -0.03 -8.48 -8.06
C GLU A 89 -0.19 -9.98 -7.86
N LYS A 90 -0.21 -10.73 -8.97
CA LYS A 90 -0.32 -12.19 -8.99
C LYS A 90 1.00 -12.80 -9.45
N GLY A 91 1.47 -13.86 -8.78
CA GLY A 91 2.68 -14.60 -9.14
C GLY A 91 2.94 -15.77 -8.19
N ASN A 92 4.17 -16.28 -8.15
CA ASN A 92 4.60 -17.22 -7.11
C ASN A 92 4.56 -16.55 -5.72
N ILE A 93 4.77 -15.22 -5.71
CA ILE A 93 4.50 -14.32 -4.61
C ILE A 93 3.34 -13.42 -5.02
N ASP A 94 2.16 -13.69 -4.49
CA ASP A 94 1.02 -12.80 -4.61
C ASP A 94 1.18 -11.63 -3.62
N LEU A 95 0.98 -10.40 -4.10
CA LEU A 95 1.03 -9.18 -3.28
C LEU A 95 -0.38 -8.69 -3.01
N PHE A 96 -0.66 -8.30 -1.77
CA PHE A 96 -1.95 -7.82 -1.30
C PHE A 96 -1.79 -6.51 -0.52
N THR A 97 -2.86 -5.73 -0.43
CA THR A 97 -2.94 -4.49 0.37
C THR A 97 -4.21 -4.43 1.19
N ARG A 98 -4.13 -3.77 2.34
CA ARG A 98 -5.27 -3.41 3.16
C ARG A 98 -5.09 -1.99 3.69
N THR A 99 -6.12 -1.17 3.50
CA THR A 99 -6.22 0.12 4.19
C THR A 99 -6.67 -0.13 5.63
N GLN A 100 -5.91 0.37 6.59
CA GLN A 100 -6.24 0.38 8.00
C GLN A 100 -6.46 1.82 8.42
N SER A 101 -7.65 2.11 8.94
CA SER A 101 -7.95 3.42 9.52
C SER A 101 -7.74 3.36 11.02
N TYR A 102 -7.00 4.33 11.55
CA TYR A 102 -6.76 4.52 12.97
C TYR A 102 -7.20 5.93 13.36
N GLY A 103 -7.81 6.06 14.54
CA GLY A 103 -8.05 7.37 15.12
C GLY A 103 -6.71 7.99 15.50
N GLY A 104 -6.35 9.12 14.89
CA GLY A 104 -5.18 9.87 15.31
C GLY A 104 -5.40 10.42 16.72
N GLY A 105 -4.48 10.16 17.65
CA GLY A 105 -4.46 10.87 18.92
C GLY A 105 -4.24 12.36 18.67
N GLY A 106 -5.01 13.22 19.33
CA GLY A 106 -4.78 14.66 19.28
C GLY A 106 -3.43 15.03 19.91
N SER A 107 -2.89 16.18 19.52
CA SER A 107 -1.61 16.68 20.02
C SER A 107 -1.74 18.14 20.43
N PHE A 108 -1.00 18.53 21.46
CA PHE A 108 -0.90 19.94 21.88
C PHE A 108 0.13 20.63 20.99
N VAL A 109 -0.31 21.65 20.27
CA VAL A 109 0.55 22.47 19.41
C VAL A 109 0.87 23.77 20.16
N PRO A 110 2.16 24.18 20.24
CA PRO A 110 2.54 25.48 20.78
C PRO A 110 1.95 26.61 19.93
N GLY A 111 1.19 27.49 20.56
CA GLY A 111 0.64 28.70 20.00
C GLY A 111 1.47 29.94 20.38
N PRO A 112 1.16 31.11 19.80
CA PRO A 112 1.83 32.35 20.13
C PRO A 112 1.73 32.66 21.63
N HIS A 113 2.81 33.19 22.20
CA HIS A 113 2.91 33.61 23.61
C HIS A 113 2.77 32.47 24.64
N GLY A 114 3.23 31.26 24.32
CA GLY A 114 3.29 30.15 25.27
C GLY A 114 1.94 29.50 25.58
N THR A 115 0.90 29.83 24.81
CA THR A 115 -0.40 29.16 24.89
C THR A 115 -0.32 27.84 24.13
N SER A 116 -0.87 26.74 24.65
CA SER A 116 -0.93 25.45 23.94
C SER A 116 -2.35 25.17 23.48
N THR A 117 -2.56 24.93 22.19
CA THR A 117 -3.87 24.56 21.64
C THR A 117 -3.91 23.06 21.38
N PHE A 118 -4.93 22.38 21.90
CA PHE A 118 -5.17 20.98 21.58
C PHE A 118 -5.76 20.86 20.17
N VAL A 119 -5.02 20.23 19.26
CA VAL A 119 -5.51 19.91 17.92
C VAL A 119 -5.95 18.45 17.93
N GLY A 120 -7.26 18.24 17.77
CA GLY A 120 -7.84 16.90 17.66
C GLY A 120 -7.24 16.14 16.46
N GLY A 121 -6.81 14.90 16.69
CA GLY A 121 -6.19 14.09 15.65
C GLY A 121 -7.22 13.63 14.62
N GLY A 122 -6.88 13.80 13.33
CA GLY A 122 -7.71 13.31 12.24
C GLY A 122 -7.71 11.79 12.14
N MET A 123 -8.68 11.24 11.40
CA MET A 123 -8.64 9.83 10.99
C MET A 123 -7.42 9.63 10.07
N GLN A 124 -6.43 8.84 10.51
CA GLN A 124 -5.28 8.49 9.69
C GLN A 124 -5.54 7.15 9.02
N SER A 125 -5.37 7.08 7.70
CA SER A 125 -5.39 5.81 6.97
C SER A 125 -3.96 5.40 6.62
N SER A 126 -3.59 4.16 6.95
CA SER A 126 -2.32 3.57 6.55
C SER A 126 -2.59 2.35 5.66
N GLN A 127 -1.87 2.24 4.55
CA GLN A 127 -1.91 1.05 3.71
C GLN A 127 -0.84 0.07 4.17
N VAL A 128 -1.26 -1.15 4.51
CA VAL A 128 -0.35 -2.23 4.89
C VAL A 128 -0.35 -3.28 3.79
N GLU A 129 0.85 -3.61 3.31
CA GLU A 129 1.07 -4.62 2.29
C GLU A 129 1.30 -6.01 2.94
N TYR A 130 0.75 -7.04 2.30
CA TYR A 130 0.86 -8.45 2.69
C TYR A 130 1.27 -9.26 1.48
N PHE A 131 1.90 -10.42 1.66
CA PHE A 131 2.20 -11.34 0.58
C PHE A 131 1.81 -12.76 0.93
N SER A 132 1.63 -13.58 -0.10
CA SER A 132 1.43 -15.03 0.02
C SER A 132 2.40 -15.71 -0.94
N LYS A 133 3.23 -16.62 -0.42
CA LYS A 133 4.12 -17.47 -1.23
C LYS A 133 3.40 -18.76 -1.59
N ASP A 134 3.34 -19.10 -2.87
CA ASP A 134 2.79 -20.35 -3.41
C ASP A 134 1.36 -20.65 -2.93
N GLY A 135 0.53 -19.61 -2.79
CA GLY A 135 -0.83 -19.74 -2.28
C GLY A 135 -0.95 -20.02 -0.78
N GLY A 136 0.13 -19.94 -0.01
CA GLY A 136 0.13 -20.08 1.45
C GLY A 136 -0.58 -18.96 2.21
N GLU A 137 -0.32 -18.88 3.52
CA GLU A 137 -0.93 -17.86 4.38
C GLU A 137 -0.44 -16.44 4.05
N LEU A 138 -1.32 -15.45 4.27
CA LEU A 138 -0.96 -14.04 4.14
C LEU A 138 -0.03 -13.61 5.27
N GLN A 139 1.17 -13.17 4.90
CA GLN A 139 2.15 -12.61 5.82
C GLN A 139 2.34 -11.12 5.55
N LYS A 140 2.62 -10.32 6.58
CA LYS A 140 2.98 -8.90 6.39
C LYS A 140 4.22 -8.80 5.50
N ALA A 141 4.19 -7.92 4.50
CA ALA A 141 5.30 -7.65 3.57
C ALA A 141 6.40 -6.78 4.21
N ASN A 142 6.85 -7.19 5.39
CA ASN A 142 7.94 -6.55 6.10
C ASN A 142 9.29 -7.18 5.74
N ALA A 143 10.35 -6.49 6.14
CA ALA A 143 11.72 -6.89 5.87
C ALA A 143 12.07 -8.33 6.24
N ARG A 144 11.64 -8.74 7.44
CA ARG A 144 11.96 -10.04 8.01
C ARG A 144 11.25 -11.17 7.27
N ASN A 145 9.96 -11.01 7.01
CA ASN A 145 9.14 -12.03 6.36
C ASN A 145 9.55 -12.19 4.89
N LEU A 146 9.79 -11.09 4.18
CA LEU A 146 10.24 -11.13 2.77
C LEU A 146 11.60 -11.81 2.63
N LYS A 147 12.57 -11.52 3.50
CA LYS A 147 13.87 -12.21 3.45
C LYS A 147 13.76 -13.72 3.67
N ARG A 148 12.84 -14.15 4.54
CA ARG A 148 12.58 -15.57 4.78
C ARG A 148 11.87 -16.22 3.60
N ALA A 149 10.93 -15.52 2.97
CA ALA A 149 10.16 -16.05 1.86
C ALA A 149 10.93 -16.08 0.54
N LEU A 150 11.85 -15.13 0.33
CA LEU A 150 12.61 -14.96 -0.92
C LEU A 150 14.08 -15.41 -0.78
N PHE A 151 14.42 -16.18 0.27
CA PHE A 151 15.80 -16.55 0.58
C PHE A 151 16.46 -17.41 -0.50
N ASP A 152 15.63 -18.15 -1.23
CA ASP A 152 15.94 -19.06 -2.32
C ASP A 152 16.19 -18.35 -3.66
N ASN A 153 15.95 -17.03 -3.73
CA ASN A 153 16.22 -16.23 -4.92
C ASN A 153 17.31 -15.17 -4.67
N PRO A 154 18.53 -15.34 -5.21
CA PRO A 154 19.63 -14.41 -4.96
C PRO A 154 19.40 -13.00 -5.51
N GLU A 155 18.68 -12.86 -6.64
CA GLU A 155 18.33 -11.57 -7.24
C GLU A 155 17.39 -10.77 -6.32
N SER A 156 16.33 -11.42 -5.81
CA SER A 156 15.43 -10.85 -4.81
C SER A 156 16.19 -10.40 -3.56
N MET A 157 17.13 -11.22 -3.08
CA MET A 157 17.93 -10.92 -1.89
C MET A 157 18.84 -9.70 -2.07
N GLU A 158 19.34 -9.45 -3.28
CA GLU A 158 20.13 -8.24 -3.58
C GLU A 158 19.29 -6.97 -3.39
N TYR A 159 18.05 -6.96 -3.90
CA TYR A 159 17.13 -5.83 -3.71
C TYR A 159 16.76 -5.63 -2.24
N LEU A 160 16.55 -6.72 -1.49
CA LEU A 160 16.27 -6.64 -0.05
C LEU A 160 17.48 -6.10 0.74
N LYS A 161 18.72 -6.43 0.34
CA LYS A 161 19.94 -5.89 0.94
C LYS A 161 20.08 -4.39 0.66
N LYS A 162 19.83 -3.96 -0.59
CA LYS A 162 19.79 -2.52 -0.95
C LYS A 162 18.75 -1.77 -0.12
N ARG A 163 17.57 -2.37 0.10
CA ARG A 163 16.51 -1.79 0.92
C ARG A 163 16.97 -1.53 2.35
N ASP A 164 17.69 -2.48 2.95
CA ASP A 164 18.17 -2.33 4.32
C ASP A 164 19.24 -1.23 4.42
N GLY A 165 20.09 -1.09 3.41
CA GLY A 165 21.04 0.03 3.29
C GLY A 165 20.37 1.40 3.32
N MET A 166 19.15 1.53 2.77
CA MET A 166 18.38 2.77 2.84
C MET A 166 17.95 3.15 4.26
N THR A 167 17.93 2.20 5.21
CA THR A 167 17.71 2.52 6.62
C THR A 167 18.90 3.25 7.23
N VAL A 168 20.12 2.89 6.83
CA VAL A 168 21.33 3.58 7.28
C VAL A 168 21.35 5.02 6.76
N VAL A 169 21.04 5.21 5.48
CA VAL A 169 20.94 6.55 4.86
C VAL A 169 19.90 7.42 5.59
N GLN A 170 18.72 6.85 5.88
CA GLN A 170 17.67 7.54 6.63
C GLN A 170 18.15 7.98 8.02
N VAL A 171 18.77 7.08 8.78
CA VAL A 171 19.23 7.38 10.15
C VAL A 171 20.33 8.44 10.15
N LEU A 172 21.35 8.27 9.30
CA LEU A 172 22.45 9.24 9.19
C LEU A 172 21.96 10.62 8.75
N GLY A 173 21.01 10.65 7.80
CA GLY A 173 20.41 11.90 7.34
C GLY A 173 19.62 12.63 8.44
N VAL A 174 18.85 11.90 9.25
CA VAL A 174 18.16 12.50 10.41
C VAL A 174 19.16 13.04 11.43
N ILE A 175 20.20 12.27 11.77
CA ILE A 175 21.25 12.73 12.72
C ILE A 175 21.94 14.00 12.19
N ALA A 176 22.34 14.00 10.92
CA ALA A 176 22.98 15.16 10.29
C ALA A 176 22.06 16.39 10.29
N GLY A 177 20.79 16.22 9.92
CA GLY A 177 19.83 17.32 9.90
C GLY A 177 19.55 17.91 11.29
N VAL A 178 19.44 17.06 12.33
CA VAL A 178 19.31 17.51 13.72
C VAL A 178 20.55 18.25 14.18
N ALA A 179 21.74 17.74 13.88
CA ALA A 179 23.00 18.40 14.25
C ALA A 179 23.12 19.78 13.62
N ILE A 180 22.87 19.91 12.30
CA ILE A 180 22.90 21.19 11.58
C ILE A 180 21.91 22.19 12.19
N ALA A 181 20.68 21.74 12.48
CA ALA A 181 19.67 22.61 13.06
C ALA A 181 20.05 23.07 14.47
N ALA A 182 20.50 22.15 15.32
CA ALA A 182 20.90 22.44 16.69
C ALA A 182 22.10 23.40 16.74
N THR A 183 23.14 23.18 15.90
CA THR A 183 24.29 24.08 15.85
C THR A 183 23.90 25.48 15.40
N SER A 184 22.98 25.59 14.43
CA SER A 184 22.55 26.88 13.91
C SER A 184 21.65 27.64 14.87
N LEU A 185 20.85 26.94 15.67
CA LEU A 185 20.04 27.53 16.74
C LEU A 185 20.92 27.95 17.92
N ALA A 186 21.89 27.12 18.31
CA ALA A 186 22.84 27.45 19.37
C ALA A 186 23.69 28.68 19.04
N SER A 187 23.99 28.93 17.75
CA SER A 187 24.73 30.13 17.32
C SER A 187 23.89 31.42 17.29
N GLN A 188 22.58 31.36 17.54
CA GLN A 188 21.65 32.52 17.50
C GLN A 188 21.06 32.88 18.86
N SER A 189 21.55 32.31 19.97
CA SER A 189 20.98 32.55 21.31
C SER A 189 21.04 33.99 21.80
N ASP A 190 21.76 34.88 21.11
CA ASP A 190 22.03 36.27 21.54
C ASP A 190 21.28 37.33 20.71
N SER A 191 20.41 36.95 19.75
CA SER A 191 19.67 37.91 18.91
C SER A 191 18.20 38.07 19.32
N GLU A 192 17.75 39.30 19.56
CA GLU A 192 16.35 39.64 19.94
C GLU A 192 15.31 39.45 18.82
N GLU A 193 15.73 39.20 17.58
CA GLU A 193 14.82 38.91 16.48
C GLU A 193 14.51 37.42 16.36
N VAL A 194 13.22 37.07 16.44
CA VAL A 194 12.72 35.71 16.19
C VAL A 194 12.70 35.44 14.68
N SER A 195 13.87 35.24 14.08
CA SER A 195 14.02 34.75 12.71
C SER A 195 14.65 33.36 12.72
N MET A 196 14.16 32.43 11.90
CA MET A 196 14.73 31.08 11.88
C MET A 196 16.09 31.09 11.18
N PRO A 197 17.17 30.59 11.82
CA PRO A 197 18.47 30.50 11.18
C PRO A 197 18.42 29.73 9.86
N ALA A 198 19.19 30.16 8.87
CA ALA A 198 19.33 29.43 7.61
C ALA A 198 19.77 27.97 7.83
N GLY A 199 20.67 27.71 8.78
CA GLY A 199 21.08 26.35 9.13
C GLY A 199 19.96 25.54 9.80
N ALA A 200 19.09 26.15 10.61
CA ALA A 200 17.91 25.49 11.17
C ALA A 200 16.94 25.05 10.07
N PHE A 201 16.68 25.92 9.08
CA PHE A 201 15.88 25.57 7.91
C PHE A 201 16.48 24.42 7.11
N VAL A 202 17.79 24.49 6.81
CA VAL A 202 18.51 23.42 6.09
C VAL A 202 18.44 22.11 6.86
N GLY A 203 18.63 22.13 8.19
CA GLY A 203 18.54 20.94 9.03
C GLY A 203 17.15 20.28 8.96
N VAL A 204 16.06 21.07 9.02
CA VAL A 204 14.69 20.56 8.86
C VAL A 204 14.46 19.94 7.48
N MET A 205 14.99 20.55 6.42
CA MET A 205 14.91 20.02 5.06
C MET A 205 15.66 18.68 4.93
N VAL A 206 16.83 18.56 5.55
CA VAL A 206 17.60 17.31 5.55
C VAL A 206 16.87 16.20 6.32
N VAL A 207 16.30 16.50 7.50
CA VAL A 207 15.52 15.52 8.28
C VAL A 207 14.31 15.04 7.48
N SER A 208 13.53 15.96 6.90
CA SER A 208 12.31 15.62 6.16
C SER A 208 12.63 14.80 4.89
N GLY A 209 13.60 15.23 4.08
CA GLY A 209 14.07 14.52 2.90
C GLY A 209 14.59 13.12 3.21
N SER A 210 15.38 12.98 4.28
CA SER A 210 15.95 11.71 4.74
C SER A 210 14.88 10.74 5.25
N THR A 211 13.68 11.23 5.59
CA THR A 211 12.59 10.38 6.06
C THR A 211 11.73 9.87 4.90
N TRP A 212 11.36 10.75 3.96
CA TRP A 212 10.42 10.40 2.89
C TRP A 212 11.08 9.74 1.68
N ILE A 213 12.30 10.17 1.27
CA ILE A 213 12.98 9.59 0.10
C ILE A 213 13.26 8.09 0.31
N PRO A 214 13.86 7.66 1.45
CA PRO A 214 14.08 6.25 1.72
C PRO A 214 12.78 5.46 1.85
N TYR A 215 11.69 6.07 2.32
CA TYR A 215 10.39 5.40 2.39
C TYR A 215 9.90 4.93 1.01
N PHE A 216 9.90 5.82 0.01
CA PHE A 216 9.49 5.46 -1.36
C PHE A 216 10.46 4.47 -2.00
N GLN A 217 11.77 4.67 -1.86
CA GLN A 217 12.79 3.75 -2.37
C GLN A 217 12.68 2.36 -1.74
N LYS A 218 12.40 2.27 -0.44
CA LYS A 218 12.22 0.98 0.25
C LYS A 218 11.02 0.20 -0.30
N ARG A 219 9.92 0.89 -0.62
CA ARG A 219 8.74 0.28 -1.26
C ARG A 219 9.07 -0.21 -2.67
N GLU A 220 9.78 0.61 -3.44
CA GLU A 220 10.18 0.24 -4.80
C GLU A 220 11.12 -0.98 -4.82
N LEU A 221 12.13 -1.01 -3.94
CA LEU A 221 13.05 -2.14 -3.80
C LEU A 221 12.32 -3.41 -3.36
N THR A 222 11.32 -3.28 -2.49
CA THR A 222 10.47 -4.41 -2.10
C THR A 222 9.68 -4.96 -3.29
N ARG A 223 9.09 -4.09 -4.12
CA ARG A 223 8.41 -4.51 -5.35
C ARG A 223 9.36 -5.16 -6.36
N LYS A 224 10.56 -4.60 -6.53
CA LYS A 224 11.61 -5.19 -7.39
C LYS A 224 12.01 -6.59 -6.91
N ALA A 225 12.16 -6.78 -5.60
CA ALA A 225 12.46 -8.09 -5.02
C ALA A 225 11.36 -9.13 -5.31
N ILE A 226 10.09 -8.75 -5.15
CA ILE A 226 8.95 -9.61 -5.45
C ILE A 226 8.87 -9.92 -6.95
N LYS A 227 9.03 -8.90 -7.79
CA LYS A 227 9.02 -9.05 -9.24
C LYS A 227 10.14 -9.95 -9.74
N ALA A 228 11.34 -9.86 -9.17
CA ALA A 228 12.46 -10.74 -9.48
C ALA A 228 12.17 -12.20 -9.14
N TYR A 229 11.41 -12.45 -8.07
CA TYR A 229 10.99 -13.80 -7.70
C TYR A 229 9.89 -14.36 -8.63
N ASN A 230 9.03 -13.48 -9.12
CA ASN A 230 7.90 -13.84 -9.99
C ASN A 230 8.25 -13.98 -11.48
N ARG A 231 9.51 -13.73 -11.86
CA ARG A 231 10.01 -13.96 -13.21
C ARG A 231 10.32 -15.43 -13.44
#